data_AF-A0A0C9U889-F1
#
_entry.id   AF-A0A0C9U889-F1
#
_cell.length_a   1.000
_cell.length_b   1.000
_cell.length_c   1.000
_cell.angle_alpha   90.00
_cell.angle_beta   90.00
_cell.angle_gamma   90.00
#
_symmetry.space_group_name_H-M   'P 1'
#
loop_
_entity.id
_entity.type
_entity.pdbx_description
1 polymer ?
#
loop_
_entity_poly.entity_id
_entity_poly.type
_entity_poly.pdbx_seq_one_letter_code
_entity_poly.pdbx_strand_id
1 'polypeptide(L)'
;QENECILPSFDSNVAWELGNIIRKNCIESFSWPAVVYISHANSNQLLFFATSAPGALPDNMHWVKRKEAAVLRWGLSTLRMGLMIQEPGKSIQQSLKDTFEMEDSSAYCCHAGGFPVKVKGVEGVAGVIVVSGVAKADQSWHTVIVDGIMEYL
;
A
#
# COMPACT_ATOMS: atom_id res chain seq x y z
N GLN A 1 -0.25 -10.19 12.05
CA GLN A 1 -0.35 -8.92 11.29
C GLN A 1 -1.25 -9.08 10.07
N GLU A 2 -0.78 -9.30 8.83
CA GLU A 2 -1.67 -9.24 7.63
C GLU A 2 -2.89 -10.17 7.66
N ASN A 3 -2.80 -11.35 8.28
CA ASN A 3 -3.91 -12.30 8.36
C ASN A 3 -5.05 -11.85 9.30
N GLU A 4 -4.79 -10.88 10.18
CA GLU A 4 -5.79 -10.28 11.07
C GLU A 4 -6.50 -9.09 10.41
N CYS A 5 -5.93 -8.51 9.34
CA CYS A 5 -6.47 -7.38 8.60
C CYS A 5 -7.56 -7.81 7.59
N ILE A 6 -8.65 -8.39 8.08
CA ILE A 6 -9.80 -8.83 7.27
C ILE A 6 -11.03 -8.03 7.65
N LEU A 7 -11.50 -7.18 6.74
CA LEU A 7 -12.68 -6.35 6.96
C LEU A 7 -13.99 -7.16 6.86
N PRO A 8 -15.02 -6.82 7.65
CA PRO A 8 -16.35 -7.42 7.50
C PRO A 8 -17.06 -7.00 6.21
N SER A 9 -16.81 -5.77 5.73
CA SER A 9 -17.34 -5.19 4.49
C SER A 9 -16.38 -4.11 3.96
N PHE A 10 -16.53 -3.72 2.69
CA PHE A 10 -15.73 -2.63 2.11
C PHE A 10 -16.56 -1.82 1.11
N ASP A 11 -16.90 -0.59 1.50
CA ASP A 11 -17.57 0.40 0.65
C ASP A 11 -16.83 1.76 0.76
N SER A 12 -17.41 2.82 0.16
CA SER A 12 -16.84 4.16 0.22
C SER A 12 -16.82 4.77 1.62
N ASN A 13 -17.76 4.42 2.51
CA ASN A 13 -17.77 4.91 3.89
C ASN A 13 -16.65 4.26 4.69
N VAL A 14 -16.46 2.94 4.54
CA VAL A 14 -15.33 2.20 5.11
C VAL A 14 -14.01 2.82 4.65
N ALA A 15 -13.87 3.06 3.34
CA ALA A 15 -12.65 3.68 2.79
C ALA A 15 -12.42 5.10 3.33
N TRP A 16 -13.48 5.88 3.54
CA TRP A 16 -13.38 7.22 4.12
C TRP A 16 -12.91 7.19 5.57
N GLU A 17 -13.53 6.37 6.42
CA GLU A 17 -13.17 6.24 7.84
C GLU A 17 -11.76 5.70 8.00
N LEU A 18 -11.44 4.60 7.32
CA LEU A 18 -10.11 3.99 7.35
C LEU A 18 -9.03 4.94 6.82
N GLY A 19 -9.31 5.66 5.73
CA GLY A 19 -8.41 6.66 5.19
C GLY A 19 -8.08 7.78 6.17
N ASN A 20 -9.08 8.24 6.93
CA ASN A 20 -8.88 9.26 7.96
C ASN A 20 -8.04 8.75 9.14
N ILE A 21 -8.29 7.51 9.60
CA ILE A 21 -7.49 6.86 10.66
C ILE A 21 -6.03 6.76 10.22
N ILE A 22 -5.76 6.16 9.06
CA ILE A 22 -4.39 5.99 8.55
C ILE A 22 -3.70 7.34 8.36
N ARG A 23 -4.42 8.35 7.85
CA ARG A 23 -3.88 9.70 7.69
C ARG A 23 -3.50 10.32 9.03
N LYS A 24 -4.36 10.21 10.04
CA LYS A 24 -4.07 10.68 11.41
C LYS A 24 -2.82 9.99 11.95
N ASN A 25 -2.74 8.66 11.82
CA ASN A 25 -1.59 7.88 12.31
C ASN A 25 -0.30 8.28 11.56
N CYS A 26 -0.38 8.63 10.28
CA CYS A 26 0.75 9.19 9.54
C CYS A 26 1.22 10.55 10.08
N ILE A 27 0.29 11.43 10.48
CA ILE A 27 0.63 12.75 11.05
C ILE A 27 1.34 12.59 12.39
N GLU A 28 0.88 11.65 13.22
CA GLU A 28 1.43 11.41 14.55
C GLU A 28 2.78 10.67 14.50
N SER A 29 2.96 9.78 13.51
CA SER A 29 4.14 8.90 13.44
C SER A 29 5.31 9.46 12.63
N PHE A 30 5.07 10.40 11.71
CA PHE A 30 6.09 10.83 10.75
C PHE A 30 6.28 12.34 10.71
N SER A 31 7.54 12.78 10.66
CA SER A 31 7.90 14.18 10.50
C SER A 31 7.92 14.67 9.04
N TRP A 32 7.66 13.79 8.08
CA TRP A 32 7.65 14.08 6.65
C TRP A 32 6.27 13.81 6.01
N PRO A 33 5.93 14.51 4.91
CA PRO A 33 4.64 14.32 4.26
C PRO A 33 4.53 12.95 3.60
N ALA A 34 3.33 12.39 3.70
CA ALA A 34 2.91 11.15 3.06
C ALA A 34 1.58 11.34 2.34
N VAL A 35 1.34 10.52 1.33
CA VAL A 35 0.05 10.36 0.67
C VAL A 35 -0.59 9.08 1.16
N VAL A 36 -1.87 9.15 1.53
CA VAL A 36 -2.74 7.99 1.75
C VAL A 36 -3.72 7.92 0.59
N TYR A 37 -3.79 6.75 -0.04
CA TYR A 37 -4.58 6.47 -1.23
C TYR A 37 -5.35 5.16 -1.01
N ILE A 38 -6.65 5.15 -1.27
CA ILE A 38 -7.48 3.94 -1.21
C ILE A 38 -8.33 3.85 -2.47
N SER A 39 -8.30 2.70 -3.15
CA SER A 39 -9.07 2.45 -4.37
C SER A 39 -9.77 1.08 -4.37
N HIS A 40 -10.79 0.94 -5.20
CA HIS A 40 -11.37 -0.37 -5.53
C HIS A 40 -10.45 -1.18 -6.44
N ALA A 41 -10.40 -2.50 -6.24
CA ALA A 41 -9.52 -3.37 -7.01
C ALA A 41 -9.99 -3.59 -8.46
N ASN A 42 -11.31 -3.69 -8.69
CA ASN A 42 -11.86 -4.07 -10.00
C ASN A 42 -12.06 -2.89 -10.94
N SER A 43 -12.19 -1.67 -10.43
CA SER A 43 -12.45 -0.46 -11.24
C SER A 43 -11.35 0.58 -11.16
N ASN A 44 -10.37 0.41 -10.27
CA ASN A 44 -9.40 1.43 -9.87
C ASN A 44 -10.07 2.77 -9.47
N GLN A 45 -11.35 2.74 -9.08
CA GLN A 45 -12.05 3.91 -8.61
C GLN A 45 -11.41 4.39 -7.32
N LEU A 46 -10.97 5.65 -7.31
CA LEU A 46 -10.46 6.31 -6.14
C LEU A 46 -11.57 6.52 -5.12
N LEU A 47 -11.36 6.03 -3.89
CA LEU A 47 -12.29 6.16 -2.78
C LEU A 47 -11.81 7.17 -1.74
N PHE A 48 -10.49 7.23 -1.52
CA PHE A 48 -9.88 8.17 -0.59
C PHE A 48 -8.51 8.64 -1.10
N PHE A 49 -8.26 9.94 -0.98
CA PHE A 49 -6.95 10.52 -1.21
C PHE A 49 -6.73 11.68 -0.23
N ALA A 50 -5.60 11.65 0.48
CA ALA A 50 -5.19 12.77 1.31
C ALA A 50 -3.68 12.79 1.53
N THR A 51 -3.14 14.00 1.70
CA THR A 51 -1.78 14.21 2.21
C THR A 51 -1.81 14.33 3.74
N SER A 52 -0.79 13.79 4.41
CA SER A 52 -0.64 13.91 5.87
C SER A 52 -0.18 15.32 6.28
N ALA A 53 0.73 15.93 5.51
CA ALA A 53 1.31 17.24 5.78
C ALA A 53 1.61 18.01 4.48
N PRO A 54 1.85 19.34 4.54
CA PRO A 54 2.35 20.12 3.42
C PRO A 54 3.70 19.57 2.89
N GLY A 55 3.95 19.73 1.58
CA GLY A 55 5.22 19.34 0.95
C GLY A 55 5.22 18.00 0.22
N ALA A 56 4.05 17.39 -0.01
CA ALA A 56 3.92 16.26 -0.94
C ALA A 56 4.27 16.70 -2.38
N LEU A 57 4.86 15.80 -3.16
CA LEU A 57 5.30 16.05 -4.54
C LEU A 57 4.48 15.21 -5.53
N PRO A 58 4.40 15.62 -6.81
CA PRO A 58 3.76 14.80 -7.85
C PRO A 58 4.32 13.37 -7.97
N ASP A 59 5.61 13.18 -7.65
CA ASP A 59 6.28 11.87 -7.65
C ASP A 59 5.61 10.85 -6.71
N ASN A 60 4.95 11.30 -5.63
CA ASN A 60 4.21 10.41 -4.74
C ASN A 60 3.18 9.58 -5.51
N MET A 61 2.53 10.15 -6.53
CA MET A 61 1.55 9.41 -7.34
C MET A 61 2.19 8.36 -8.24
N HIS A 62 3.42 8.56 -8.72
CA HIS A 62 4.16 7.54 -9.46
C HIS A 62 4.40 6.31 -8.57
N TRP A 63 4.85 6.53 -7.33
CA TRP A 63 5.01 5.45 -6.35
C TRP A 63 3.69 4.78 -5.96
N VAL A 64 2.62 5.57 -5.81
CA VAL A 64 1.28 5.05 -5.51
C VAL A 64 0.84 4.06 -6.59
N LYS A 65 0.95 4.45 -7.87
CA LYS A 65 0.54 3.59 -8.98
C LYS A 65 1.35 2.31 -9.09
N ARG A 66 2.66 2.38 -8.84
CA ARG A 66 3.52 1.18 -8.88
C ARG A 66 3.23 0.20 -7.74
N LYS A 67 2.94 0.72 -6.55
CA LYS A 67 2.53 -0.11 -5.39
C LYS A 67 1.14 -0.69 -5.61
N GLU A 68 0.19 0.11 -6.11
CA GLU A 68 -1.17 -0.33 -6.46
C GLU A 68 -1.11 -1.49 -7.46
N ALA A 69 -0.36 -1.34 -8.56
CA ALA A 69 -0.21 -2.38 -9.57
C ALA A 69 0.38 -3.68 -9.00
N ALA A 70 1.33 -3.59 -8.06
CA ALA A 70 1.90 -4.76 -7.41
C ALA A 70 0.88 -5.48 -6.52
N VAL A 71 0.14 -4.74 -5.69
CA VAL A 71 -0.89 -5.32 -4.84
C VAL A 71 -1.98 -6.00 -5.68
N LEU A 72 -2.45 -5.34 -6.74
CA LEU A 72 -3.49 -5.88 -7.62
C LEU A 72 -3.03 -7.15 -8.35
N ARG A 73 -1.76 -7.21 -8.78
CA ARG A 73 -1.24 -8.37 -9.51
C ARG A 73 -1.04 -9.60 -8.62
N TRP A 74 -0.53 -9.41 -7.40
CA TRP A 74 -0.07 -10.52 -6.57
C TRP A 74 -0.91 -10.77 -5.32
N GLY A 75 -1.83 -9.86 -4.95
CA GLY A 75 -2.70 -10.02 -3.78
C GLY A 75 -1.95 -9.99 -2.44
N LEU A 76 -0.74 -9.43 -2.44
CA LEU A 76 0.19 -9.39 -1.30
C LEU A 76 0.53 -7.94 -0.99
N SER A 77 0.85 -7.65 0.28
CA SER A 77 1.45 -6.35 0.59
C SER A 77 2.79 -6.20 -0.12
N THR A 78 3.13 -4.97 -0.47
CA THR A 78 4.41 -4.71 -1.15
C THR A 78 5.60 -4.99 -0.24
N LEU A 79 5.45 -4.87 1.09
CA LEU A 79 6.48 -5.28 2.04
C LEU A 79 6.69 -6.79 2.01
N ARG A 80 5.62 -7.57 2.12
CA ARG A 80 5.71 -9.04 2.08
C ARG A 80 6.32 -9.50 0.76
N MET A 81 5.88 -8.92 -0.35
CA MET A 81 6.46 -9.21 -1.66
C MET A 81 7.95 -8.89 -1.71
N GLY A 82 8.34 -7.70 -1.26
CA GLY A 82 9.75 -7.29 -1.20
C GLY A 82 10.60 -8.28 -0.40
N LEU A 83 10.13 -8.72 0.77
CA LEU A 83 10.83 -9.69 1.61
C LEU A 83 10.94 -11.07 0.96
N MET A 84 9.95 -11.51 0.17
CA MET A 84 9.99 -12.81 -0.50
C MET A 84 10.97 -12.85 -1.67
N ILE A 85 11.10 -11.74 -2.39
CA ILE A 85 11.92 -11.69 -3.62
C ILE A 85 13.32 -11.16 -3.37
N GLN A 86 13.60 -10.49 -2.25
CA GLN A 86 14.88 -9.82 -2.03
C GLN A 86 16.04 -10.82 -1.99
N GLU A 87 16.94 -10.72 -2.97
CA GLU A 87 18.17 -11.51 -3.02
C GLU A 87 19.37 -10.73 -2.45
N PRO A 88 20.32 -11.39 -1.77
CA PRO A 88 21.54 -10.74 -1.31
C PRO A 88 22.32 -10.08 -2.47
N GLY A 89 22.69 -8.81 -2.30
CA GLY A 89 23.48 -8.08 -3.30
C GLY A 89 22.69 -7.53 -4.49
N LYS A 90 21.37 -7.74 -4.57
CA LYS A 90 20.50 -7.16 -5.61
C LYS A 90 19.59 -6.07 -5.03
N SER A 91 19.17 -5.13 -5.87
CA SER A 91 18.08 -4.23 -5.50
C SER A 91 16.74 -4.98 -5.51
N ILE A 92 15.72 -4.47 -4.80
CA ILE A 92 14.36 -5.01 -4.87
C ILE A 92 13.87 -5.05 -6.32
N GLN A 93 14.20 -4.02 -7.11
CA GLN A 93 13.79 -3.93 -8.51
C GLN A 93 14.43 -5.02 -9.38
N GLN A 94 15.72 -5.30 -9.18
CA GLN A 94 16.42 -6.36 -9.91
C GLN A 94 15.89 -7.73 -9.50
N SER A 95 15.70 -7.95 -8.21
CA SER A 95 15.17 -9.22 -7.71
C SER A 95 13.75 -9.47 -8.22
N LEU A 96 12.91 -8.42 -8.28
CA LEU A 96 11.59 -8.48 -8.91
C LEU A 96 11.63 -8.89 -10.38
N LYS A 97 12.56 -8.30 -11.13
CA LYS A 97 12.75 -8.61 -12.55
C LYS A 97 13.12 -10.08 -12.74
N ASP A 98 14.10 -10.56 -11.97
CA ASP A 98 14.64 -11.90 -12.10
C ASP A 98 13.65 -12.97 -11.60
N THR A 99 12.99 -12.74 -10.46
CA THR A 99 12.05 -13.71 -9.86
C THR A 99 10.83 -13.97 -10.74
N PHE A 100 10.35 -12.96 -11.48
CA PHE A 100 9.17 -13.09 -12.34
C PHE A 100 9.49 -13.03 -13.84
N GLU A 101 10.76 -13.21 -14.21
CA GLU A 101 11.23 -13.26 -15.61
C GLU A 101 10.71 -12.09 -16.47
N MET A 102 10.74 -10.89 -15.90
CA MET A 102 10.15 -9.70 -16.54
C MET A 102 11.15 -9.01 -17.46
N GLU A 103 10.73 -8.56 -18.64
CA GLU A 103 11.56 -7.67 -19.46
C GLU A 103 11.65 -6.26 -18.85
N ASP A 104 10.48 -5.73 -18.46
CA ASP A 104 10.32 -4.47 -17.75
C ASP A 104 9.47 -4.66 -16.47
N SER A 105 10.00 -4.20 -15.34
CA SER A 105 9.35 -4.21 -14.04
C SER A 105 9.03 -2.80 -13.51
N SER A 106 9.22 -1.76 -14.33
CA SER A 106 9.04 -0.34 -13.98
C SER A 106 7.63 -0.02 -13.47
N ALA A 107 6.61 -0.73 -13.97
CA ALA A 107 5.22 -0.58 -13.55
C ALA A 107 4.95 -1.06 -12.11
N TYR A 108 5.89 -1.75 -11.47
CA TYR A 108 5.71 -2.38 -10.17
C TYR A 108 6.73 -1.86 -9.15
N CYS A 109 6.32 -1.86 -7.88
CA CYS A 109 7.17 -1.49 -6.76
C CYS A 109 6.87 -2.39 -5.55
N CYS A 110 7.88 -3.09 -5.06
CA CYS A 110 7.80 -3.97 -3.89
C CYS A 110 8.48 -3.36 -2.65
N HIS A 111 8.45 -2.04 -2.57
CA HIS A 111 8.81 -1.31 -1.36
C HIS A 111 7.58 -1.13 -0.46
N ALA A 112 7.77 -1.13 0.86
CA ALA A 112 6.70 -1.05 1.84
C ALA A 112 5.72 0.12 1.60
N GLY A 113 4.44 -0.14 1.89
CA GLY A 113 3.36 0.85 1.85
C GLY A 113 2.23 0.56 0.86
N GLY A 114 2.21 -0.56 0.14
CA GLY A 114 1.01 -1.05 -0.56
C GLY A 114 0.41 -2.24 0.19
N PHE A 115 -0.91 -2.28 0.35
CA PHE A 115 -1.61 -3.29 1.15
C PHE A 115 -2.94 -3.72 0.51
N PRO A 116 -3.23 -5.03 0.39
CA PRO A 116 -4.49 -5.53 -0.14
C PRO A 116 -5.61 -5.43 0.90
N VAL A 117 -6.74 -4.82 0.52
CA VAL A 117 -7.96 -4.89 1.31
C VAL A 117 -8.61 -6.25 1.08
N LYS A 118 -8.73 -7.03 2.17
CA LYS A 118 -9.42 -8.33 2.18
C LYS A 118 -10.73 -8.20 2.92
N VAL A 119 -11.77 -8.84 2.39
CA VAL A 119 -13.11 -8.83 2.97
C VAL A 119 -13.54 -10.26 3.28
N LYS A 120 -14.13 -10.47 4.45
CA LYS A 120 -14.61 -11.79 4.88
C LYS A 120 -15.59 -12.38 3.87
N GLY A 121 -15.29 -13.57 3.37
CA GLY A 121 -16.13 -14.28 2.40
C GLY A 121 -16.00 -13.79 0.95
N VAL A 122 -15.13 -12.82 0.67
CA VAL A 122 -14.79 -12.39 -0.70
C VAL A 122 -13.46 -13.04 -1.09
N GLU A 123 -13.46 -13.75 -2.21
CA GLU A 123 -12.22 -14.26 -2.80
C GLU A 123 -11.46 -13.13 -3.50
N GLY A 124 -10.16 -13.02 -3.23
CA GLY A 124 -9.29 -12.02 -3.83
C GLY A 124 -9.24 -10.68 -3.08
N VAL A 125 -8.76 -9.65 -3.78
CA VAL A 125 -8.56 -8.30 -3.25
C VAL A 125 -9.77 -7.44 -3.58
N ALA A 126 -10.40 -6.83 -2.56
CA ALA A 126 -11.55 -5.95 -2.76
C ALA A 126 -11.15 -4.50 -3.07
N GLY A 127 -9.97 -4.09 -2.61
CA GLY A 127 -9.42 -2.75 -2.76
C GLY A 127 -7.94 -2.71 -2.41
N VAL A 128 -7.33 -1.54 -2.59
CA VAL A 128 -5.91 -1.34 -2.30
C VAL A 128 -5.74 -0.12 -1.43
N ILE A 129 -4.93 -0.23 -0.39
CA ILE A 129 -4.46 0.90 0.42
C ILE A 129 -3.00 1.13 0.05
N VAL A 130 -2.65 2.39 -0.21
CA VAL A 130 -1.27 2.81 -0.42
C VAL A 130 -0.93 3.98 0.48
N VAL A 131 0.18 3.86 1.21
CA VAL A 131 0.86 4.96 1.89
C VAL A 131 2.22 5.17 1.23
N SER A 132 2.50 6.42 0.85
CA SER A 132 3.77 6.78 0.20
C SER A 132 4.24 8.18 0.58
N GLY A 133 5.39 8.30 1.23
CA GLY A 133 6.04 9.56 1.57
C GLY A 133 7.37 9.79 0.85
N VAL A 134 8.04 10.90 1.20
CA VAL A 134 9.30 11.35 0.58
C VAL A 134 10.53 10.62 1.13
N ALA A 135 10.44 10.08 2.36
CA ALA A 135 11.51 9.31 2.98
C ALA A 135 11.56 7.87 2.45
N LYS A 136 12.73 7.24 2.56
CA LYS A 136 12.96 5.85 2.11
C LYS A 136 11.84 4.94 2.60
N ALA A 137 11.46 4.01 1.74
CA ALA A 137 10.42 3.04 2.05
C ALA A 137 10.87 2.08 3.15
N ASP A 138 10.52 2.44 4.38
CA ASP A 138 10.75 1.63 5.58
C ASP A 138 9.49 0.83 5.93
N GLN A 139 9.66 -0.22 6.73
CA GLN A 139 8.60 -1.09 7.25
C GLN A 139 7.49 -0.30 7.94
N SER A 140 7.78 0.89 8.47
CA SER A 140 6.80 1.79 9.11
C SER A 140 5.61 2.15 8.22
N TRP A 141 5.78 2.18 6.88
CA TRP A 141 4.64 2.38 5.97
C TRP A 141 3.67 1.21 5.94
N HIS A 142 4.16 0.00 6.16
CA HIS A 142 3.31 -1.16 6.32
C HIS A 142 2.64 -1.16 7.70
N THR A 143 3.43 -0.88 8.74
CA THR A 143 2.94 -0.82 10.13
C THR A 143 1.79 0.16 10.29
N VAL A 144 1.92 1.40 9.78
CA VAL A 144 0.85 2.41 9.89
C VAL A 144 -0.46 2.00 9.20
N ILE A 145 -0.38 1.20 8.13
CA ILE A 145 -1.57 0.65 7.45
C ILE A 145 -2.20 -0.44 8.31
N VAL A 146 -1.39 -1.39 8.81
CA VAL A 146 -1.86 -2.47 9.67
C VAL A 146 -2.52 -1.89 10.91
N ASP A 147 -1.85 -0.97 11.61
CA ASP A 147 -2.37 -0.33 12.82
C ASP A 147 -3.68 0.40 12.54
N GLY A 148 -3.79 1.12 11.42
CA GLY A 148 -5.03 1.79 11.03
C GLY A 148 -6.18 0.83 10.71
N ILE A 149 -5.89 -0.33 10.11
CA ILE A 149 -6.91 -1.38 9.90
C ILE A 149 -7.32 -1.98 11.24
N MET A 150 -6.37 -2.24 12.14
CA MET A 150 -6.66 -2.81 13.46
C MET A 150 -7.42 -1.84 14.37
N GLU A 151 -7.21 -0.53 14.24
CA GLU A 151 -7.97 0.51 14.94
C GLU A 151 -9.40 0.64 14.38
N TYR A 152 -9.59 0.37 13.10
CA TYR A 152 -10.90 0.39 12.44
C TYR A 152 -11.78 -0.82 12.80
N LEU A 153 -11.16 -2.00 12.98
CA LEU A 153 -11.82 -3.27 13.29
C LEU A 153 -12.29 -3.37 14.74
#